data_AF-A0A195FGJ2-F1
#
_entry.id   AF-A0A195FGJ2-F1
#
_cell.length_a   1.000
_cell.length_b   1.000
_cell.length_c   1.000
_cell.angle_alpha   90.00
_cell.angle_beta   90.00
_cell.angle_gamma   90.00
#
_symmetry.space_group_name_H-M   'P 1'
#
loop_
_entity.id
_entity.type
_entity.pdbx_description
1 polymer ?
#
loop_
_entity_poly.entity_id
_entity_poly.type
_entity_poly.pdbx_seq_one_letter_code
_entity_poly.pdbx_strand_id
1 'polypeptide(L)'
;EEIAMNKLLVQPLFYFRYIDVILALLSNIINDILNTFNSLHTRLQFIIEAGTDNRLSFLDTMLIIDNHRIIFDTYYKKTFSGRFVNFHSNHPLLLLTDHHINFDHNFRWNEVKILDSESLYNKKLVSEMVHIKRQKQGLNKQNETESLPESYL
;
A
#
# COMPACT_ATOMS: atom_id res chain seq x y z
N GLU A 1 13.24 11.11 3.03
CA GLU A 1 13.00 10.23 4.21
C GLU A 1 14.18 9.32 4.49
N GLU A 2 14.73 8.60 3.50
CA GLU A 2 15.97 7.81 3.66
C GLU A 2 17.15 8.62 4.24
N ILE A 3 17.29 9.88 3.80
CA ILE A 3 18.24 10.84 4.38
C ILE A 3 17.96 11.15 5.86
N ALA A 4 16.69 11.25 6.27
CA ALA A 4 16.34 11.44 7.68
C ALA A 4 16.61 10.16 8.49
N MET A 5 16.31 8.99 7.94
CA MET A 5 16.59 7.69 8.57
C MET A 5 18.08 7.52 8.87
N ASN A 6 18.96 7.95 7.96
CA ASN A 6 20.42 7.94 8.17
C ASN A 6 20.91 8.96 9.20
N LYS A 7 20.10 9.96 9.55
CA LYS A 7 20.40 10.97 10.58
C LYS A 7 19.89 10.58 11.96
N LEU A 8 19.12 9.49 12.09
CA LEU A 8 18.61 9.03 13.37
C LEU A 8 19.72 8.43 14.22
N LEU A 9 19.78 8.82 15.50
CA LEU A 9 20.71 8.26 16.49
C LEU A 9 20.38 6.82 16.85
N VAL A 10 19.09 6.44 16.76
CA VAL A 10 18.58 5.11 17.06
C VAL A 10 17.78 4.62 15.87
N GLN A 11 18.08 3.41 15.38
CA GLN A 11 17.31 2.80 14.31
C GLN A 11 15.96 2.28 14.83
N PRO A 12 14.86 2.50 14.09
CA PRO A 12 13.58 1.88 14.41
C PRO A 12 13.64 0.37 14.33
N LEU A 13 12.81 -0.30 15.13
CA LEU A 13 12.63 -1.74 15.09
C LEU A 13 12.11 -2.19 13.72
N PHE A 14 11.22 -1.39 13.13
CA PHE A 14 10.87 -1.48 11.71
C PHE A 14 10.43 -0.12 11.15
N TYR A 15 10.61 0.04 9.84
CA TYR A 15 10.14 1.17 9.05
C TYR A 15 9.42 0.61 7.82
N PHE A 16 8.17 1.01 7.62
CA PHE A 16 7.43 0.73 6.40
C PHE A 16 6.87 2.02 5.82
N ARG A 17 6.99 2.14 4.50
CA ARG A 17 6.44 3.25 3.74
C ARG A 17 5.52 2.70 2.65
N TYR A 18 4.29 3.20 2.65
CA TYR A 18 3.37 3.06 1.53
C TYR A 18 3.02 4.47 1.01
N ILE A 19 1.76 4.88 1.15
CA ILE A 19 1.32 6.28 1.02
C ILE A 19 1.74 7.05 2.27
N ASP A 20 1.53 6.45 3.45
CA ASP A 20 1.97 6.94 4.75
C ASP A 20 3.16 6.12 5.29
N VAL A 21 3.79 6.64 6.35
CA VAL A 21 4.93 6.01 7.03
C VAL A 21 4.50 5.46 8.38
N ILE A 22 4.93 4.23 8.68
CA ILE A 22 4.83 3.64 10.02
C ILE A 22 6.20 3.22 10.54
N LEU A 23 6.44 3.53 11.81
CA LEU A 23 7.69 3.29 12.52
C LEU A 23 7.40 2.63 13.88
N ALA A 24 8.19 1.63 14.24
CA ALA A 24 8.22 1.10 15.62
C ALA A 24 9.47 1.56 16.36
N LEU A 25 9.26 2.31 17.43
CA LEU A 25 10.29 3.11 18.11
C LEU A 25 10.05 3.17 19.62
N LEU A 26 11.08 3.57 20.36
CA LEU A 26 10.95 3.91 21.78
C LEU A 26 10.22 5.25 21.93
N SER A 27 9.36 5.38 22.94
CA SER A 27 8.48 6.55 23.09
C SER A 27 9.22 7.85 23.42
N ASN A 28 10.41 7.76 24.03
CA ASN A 28 11.21 8.91 24.44
C ASN A 28 11.89 9.65 23.27
N ILE A 29 12.07 9.01 22.11
CA ILE A 29 12.77 9.56 20.94
C ILE A 29 11.82 10.13 19.87
N ILE A 30 10.50 10.05 20.09
CA ILE A 30 9.47 10.45 19.12
C ILE A 30 9.65 11.91 18.67
N ASN A 31 9.93 12.82 19.60
CA ASN A 31 10.09 14.25 19.29
C ASN A 31 11.35 14.53 18.48
N ASP A 32 12.45 13.85 18.77
CA ASP A 32 13.72 14.02 18.04
C ASP A 32 13.59 13.54 16.60
N ILE A 33 12.83 12.47 16.38
CA ILE A 33 12.52 11.94 15.06
C ILE A 33 11.64 12.93 14.29
N LEU A 34 10.58 13.46 14.92
CA LEU A 34 9.73 14.46 14.30
C LEU A 34 10.53 15.67 13.84
N ASN A 35 11.39 16.20 14.71
CA ASN A 35 12.26 17.33 14.40
C ASN A 35 13.24 16.99 13.27
N THR A 36 13.83 15.79 13.29
CA THR A 36 14.75 15.35 12.23
C THR A 36 14.05 15.26 10.88
N PHE A 37 12.84 14.69 10.82
CA PHE A 37 12.06 14.61 9.59
C PHE A 37 11.61 15.99 9.10
N ASN A 38 11.15 16.86 10.01
CA ASN A 38 10.72 18.22 9.70
C ASN A 38 11.87 19.16 9.33
N SER A 39 13.10 18.84 9.72
CA SER A 39 14.30 19.59 9.30
C SER A 39 14.64 19.39 7.82
N LEU A 40 14.09 18.36 7.17
CA LEU A 40 14.41 18.06 5.77
C LEU A 40 13.84 19.11 4.80
N HIS A 41 12.71 19.73 5.11
CA HIS A 41 12.06 20.66 4.19
C HIS A 41 11.15 21.67 4.90
N THR A 42 11.29 22.96 4.59
CA THR A 42 10.55 24.04 5.27
C THR A 42 9.05 24.05 4.98
N ARG A 43 8.60 23.55 3.82
CA ARG A 43 7.17 23.56 3.43
C ARG A 43 6.45 22.24 3.69
N LEU A 44 7.18 21.15 3.94
CA LEU A 44 6.58 19.84 4.16
C LEU A 44 6.91 19.45 5.59
N GLN A 45 5.88 19.38 6.41
CA GLN A 45 5.98 19.09 7.83
C GLN A 45 5.14 17.84 8.12
N PHE A 46 5.79 16.84 8.70
CA PHE A 46 5.19 15.61 9.17
C PHE A 46 4.48 15.84 10.50
N ILE A 47 3.49 14.98 10.75
CA ILE A 47 2.74 14.89 12.01
C ILE A 47 2.88 13.44 12.49
N ILE A 48 2.91 13.23 13.80
CA ILE A 48 2.97 11.89 14.40
C ILE A 48 1.63 11.52 14.99
N GLU A 49 1.17 10.33 14.66
CA GLU A 49 0.08 9.64 15.34
C GLU A 49 0.69 8.55 16.21
N ALA A 50 0.63 8.72 17.53
CA ALA A 50 1.06 7.70 18.48
C ALA A 50 -0.12 6.75 18.76
N GLY A 51 0.15 5.44 18.74
CA GLY A 51 -0.86 4.44 19.08
C GLY A 51 -1.34 4.60 20.52
N THR A 52 -2.65 4.44 20.74
CA THR A 52 -3.30 4.51 22.05
C THR A 52 -3.92 3.15 22.39
N ASP A 53 -3.89 2.75 23.66
CA ASP A 53 -4.49 1.48 24.13
C ASP A 53 -3.99 0.24 23.36
N ASN A 54 -2.69 0.20 23.05
CA ASN A 54 -2.06 -0.84 22.23
C ASN A 54 -2.64 -0.96 20.81
N ARG A 55 -3.29 0.10 20.31
CA ARG A 55 -3.89 0.15 18.97
C ARG A 55 -3.31 1.30 18.17
N LEU A 56 -3.10 1.07 16.87
CA LEU A 56 -2.66 2.10 15.93
C LEU A 56 -3.33 1.87 14.58
N SER A 57 -4.06 2.87 14.09
CA SER A 57 -4.58 2.85 12.73
C SER A 57 -3.50 3.18 11.71
N PHE A 58 -3.37 2.37 10.67
CA PHE A 58 -2.52 2.61 9.50
C PHE A 58 -3.33 2.33 8.23
N LEU A 59 -3.69 3.39 7.51
CA LEU A 59 -4.61 3.34 6.35
C LEU A 59 -5.93 2.65 6.72
N ASP A 60 -6.27 1.55 6.05
CA ASP A 60 -7.49 0.76 6.28
C ASP A 60 -7.25 -0.42 7.24
N THR A 61 -6.10 -0.46 7.92
CA THR A 61 -5.70 -1.53 8.84
C THR A 61 -5.53 -1.00 10.26
N MET A 62 -6.17 -1.66 11.23
CA MET A 62 -5.92 -1.44 12.65
C MET A 62 -4.86 -2.45 13.12
N LEU A 63 -3.78 -1.93 13.68
CA LEU A 63 -2.75 -2.72 14.35
C LEU A 63 -3.10 -2.83 15.82
N ILE A 64 -3.15 -4.04 16.36
CA ILE A 64 -3.44 -4.33 17.76
C ILE A 64 -2.27 -5.12 18.33
N ILE A 65 -1.63 -4.58 19.38
CA ILE A 65 -0.53 -5.24 20.07
C ILE A 65 -1.11 -6.01 21.26
N ASP A 66 -1.10 -7.34 21.17
CA ASP A 66 -1.56 -8.23 22.24
C ASP A 66 -0.53 -9.32 22.51
N ASN A 67 -0.16 -9.53 23.78
CA ASN A 67 0.76 -10.59 24.21
C ASN A 67 2.04 -10.71 23.35
N HIS A 68 2.68 -9.58 23.02
CA HIS A 68 3.87 -9.49 22.15
C HIS A 68 3.65 -9.93 20.69
N ARG A 69 2.40 -9.96 20.23
CA ARG A 69 2.02 -10.22 18.84
C ARG A 69 1.32 -9.00 18.26
N ILE A 70 1.50 -8.81 16.95
CA ILE A 70 0.77 -7.82 16.17
C ILE A 70 -0.39 -8.55 15.50
N ILE A 71 -1.61 -8.13 15.84
CA ILE A 71 -2.85 -8.57 15.22
C ILE A 71 -3.31 -7.46 14.28
N PHE A 72 -3.73 -7.86 13.07
CA PHE A 72 -4.27 -6.96 12.07
C PHE A 72 -5.79 -7.09 12.04
N ASP A 73 -6.48 -5.96 12.10
CA ASP A 73 -7.94 -5.88 11.96
C ASP A 73 -8.29 -4.77 10.95
N THR A 74 -9.54 -4.69 10.52
CA THR A 74 -9.99 -3.66 9.58
C THR A 74 -10.22 -2.34 10.32
N TYR A 75 -9.63 -1.24 9.84
CA TYR A 75 -9.91 0.08 10.37
C TYR A 75 -10.84 0.86 9.46
N TYR A 76 -11.91 1.40 10.04
CA TYR A 76 -12.76 2.38 9.38
C TYR A 76 -12.61 3.73 10.08
N LYS A 77 -12.28 4.77 9.32
CA LYS A 77 -12.27 6.15 9.84
C LYS A 77 -13.62 6.47 10.47
N LYS A 78 -13.65 7.31 11.51
CA LYS A 78 -14.91 7.76 12.15
C LYS A 78 -15.91 8.41 11.18
N THR A 79 -15.42 8.93 10.07
CA THR A 79 -16.24 9.53 8.99
C THR A 79 -16.84 8.50 8.03
N PHE A 80 -16.51 7.21 8.17
CA PHE A 80 -17.05 6.15 7.36
C PHE A 80 -18.54 5.99 7.64
N SER A 81 -19.36 6.30 6.65
CA SER A 81 -20.81 6.27 6.77
C SER A 81 -21.40 4.87 6.65
N GLY A 82 -20.62 3.89 6.19
CA GLY A 82 -21.13 2.55 5.83
C GLY A 82 -22.13 2.57 4.67
N ARG A 83 -22.33 3.71 4.00
CA ARG A 83 -23.30 3.85 2.91
C ARG A 83 -22.63 3.48 1.60
N PHE A 84 -23.16 2.44 0.97
CA PHE A 84 -22.80 2.04 -0.38
C PHE A 84 -23.94 2.40 -1.33
N VAL A 85 -23.59 2.62 -2.60
CA VAL A 85 -24.57 2.79 -3.67
C VAL A 85 -25.27 1.45 -3.88
N ASN A 86 -26.61 1.45 -3.93
CA ASN A 86 -27.35 0.22 -4.23
C ASN A 86 -26.93 -0.30 -5.61
N PHE A 87 -26.58 -1.58 -5.68
CA PHE A 87 -26.19 -2.25 -6.93
C PHE A 87 -27.21 -2.08 -8.06
N HIS A 88 -28.51 -2.02 -7.73
CA HIS A 88 -29.60 -1.82 -8.69
C HIS A 88 -29.95 -0.33 -8.94
N SER A 89 -29.22 0.62 -8.36
CA SER A 89 -29.42 2.02 -8.72
C SER A 89 -28.92 2.29 -10.14
N ASN A 90 -29.45 3.32 -10.80
CA ASN A 90 -29.17 3.63 -12.21
C ASN A 90 -27.78 4.28 -12.45
N HIS A 91 -26.79 3.90 -11.65
CA HIS A 91 -25.40 4.30 -11.81
C HIS A 91 -24.73 3.47 -12.90
N PRO A 92 -23.80 4.05 -13.68
CA PRO A 92 -23.10 3.32 -14.71
C PRO A 92 -22.30 2.17 -14.10
N LEU A 93 -22.47 0.97 -14.65
CA LEU A 93 -21.64 -0.18 -14.30
C LEU A 93 -20.21 0.08 -14.74
N LEU A 94 -19.26 -0.24 -13.85
CA LEU A 94 -17.84 -0.27 -14.21
C LEU A 94 -17.62 -1.35 -15.27
N LEU A 95 -16.69 -1.11 -16.19
CA LEU A 95 -16.36 -2.02 -17.30
C LEU A 95 -16.09 -3.46 -16.82
N LEU A 96 -15.39 -3.61 -15.70
CA LEU A 96 -15.08 -4.90 -15.10
C LEU A 96 -16.32 -5.61 -14.55
N THR A 97 -17.23 -4.85 -13.93
CA THR A 97 -18.49 -5.39 -13.40
C THR A 97 -19.41 -5.82 -14.52
N ASP A 98 -19.54 -5.01 -15.57
CA ASP A 98 -20.32 -5.34 -16.76
C ASP A 98 -19.77 -6.58 -17.48
N HIS A 99 -18.44 -6.65 -17.67
CA HIS A 99 -17.81 -7.82 -18.27
C HIS A 99 -18.03 -9.09 -17.43
N HIS A 100 -17.90 -9.00 -16.11
CA HIS A 100 -18.18 -10.14 -15.23
C HIS A 100 -19.64 -10.63 -15.37
N ILE A 101 -20.61 -9.71 -15.32
CA ILE A 101 -22.04 -10.07 -15.41
C ILE A 101 -22.38 -10.68 -16.77
N ASN A 102 -21.88 -10.09 -17.86
CA ASN A 102 -22.27 -10.48 -19.22
C ASN A 102 -21.51 -11.72 -19.75
N PHE A 103 -20.29 -11.96 -19.28
CA PHE A 103 -19.43 -13.05 -19.77
C PHE A 103 -19.14 -14.14 -18.73
N ASP A 104 -19.75 -14.07 -17.54
CA ASP A 104 -19.51 -14.96 -16.39
C ASP A 104 -18.02 -15.17 -16.07
N HIS A 105 -17.21 -14.15 -16.39
CA HIS A 105 -15.77 -14.23 -16.23
C HIS A 105 -15.42 -13.86 -14.79
N ASN A 106 -15.13 -14.88 -13.99
CA ASN A 106 -14.75 -14.74 -12.59
C ASN A 106 -13.23 -14.71 -12.41
N PHE A 107 -12.77 -13.87 -11.48
CA PHE A 107 -11.37 -13.93 -11.02
C PHE A 107 -11.10 -15.27 -10.32
N ARG A 108 -10.04 -15.96 -10.74
CA ARG A 108 -9.60 -17.21 -10.12
C ARG A 108 -8.79 -16.95 -8.85
N TRP A 109 -9.45 -16.43 -7.82
CA TRP A 109 -8.80 -16.04 -6.55
C TRP A 109 -8.02 -17.18 -5.89
N ASN A 110 -8.51 -18.42 -6.04
CA ASN A 110 -7.86 -19.61 -5.48
C ASN A 110 -6.61 -20.05 -6.26
N GLU A 111 -6.39 -19.52 -7.47
CA GLU A 111 -5.23 -19.84 -8.33
C GLU A 111 -4.19 -18.71 -8.34
N VAL A 112 -4.31 -17.73 -7.43
CA VAL A 112 -3.36 -16.61 -7.35
C VAL A 112 -1.97 -17.13 -6.94
N LYS A 113 -0.95 -16.74 -7.71
CA LYS A 113 0.45 -17.06 -7.47
C LYS A 113 1.33 -15.81 -7.51
N ILE A 114 2.33 -15.77 -6.64
CA ILE A 114 3.40 -14.76 -6.71
C ILE A 114 4.28 -15.13 -7.90
N LEU A 115 4.32 -14.26 -8.92
CA LEU A 115 5.09 -14.50 -10.14
C LEU A 115 6.57 -14.16 -9.99
N ASP A 116 6.88 -13.13 -9.20
CA ASP A 116 8.24 -12.69 -8.91
C ASP A 116 8.32 -11.94 -7.57
N SER A 117 9.52 -11.86 -6.98
CA SER A 117 9.80 -11.14 -5.75
C SER A 117 11.14 -10.40 -5.89
N GLU A 118 11.09 -9.07 -5.86
CA GLU A 118 12.26 -8.22 -6.08
C GLU A 118 12.28 -7.09 -5.04
N SER A 119 13.42 -6.91 -4.39
CA SER A 119 13.62 -5.91 -3.32
C SER A 119 13.94 -4.54 -3.89
N LEU A 120 14.53 -4.47 -5.08
CA LEU A 120 14.88 -3.21 -5.73
C LEU A 120 13.72 -2.65 -6.55
N TYR A 121 13.24 -1.46 -6.18
CA TYR A 121 12.08 -0.82 -6.79
C TYR A 121 12.10 -0.79 -8.32
N ASN A 122 13.19 -0.33 -8.93
CA ASN A 122 13.29 -0.22 -10.39
C ASN A 122 13.22 -1.59 -11.09
N LYS A 123 13.84 -2.61 -10.50
CA LYS A 123 13.79 -3.98 -11.06
C LYS A 123 12.40 -4.57 -10.90
N LYS A 124 11.73 -4.31 -9.77
CA LYS A 124 10.34 -4.71 -9.53
C LYS A 124 9.41 -4.11 -10.58
N LEU A 125 9.56 -2.83 -10.92
CA LEU A 125 8.76 -2.19 -11.98
C LEU A 125 8.98 -2.85 -13.35
N VAL A 126 10.22 -3.11 -13.73
CA VAL A 126 10.52 -3.78 -15.00
C VAL A 126 9.95 -5.20 -15.01
N SER A 127 10.10 -5.96 -13.91
CA SER A 127 9.54 -7.30 -13.78
C SER A 127 8.01 -7.30 -13.87
N GLU A 128 7.35 -6.35 -13.20
CA GLU A 128 5.90 -6.15 -13.29
C GLU A 128 5.47 -5.89 -14.74
N MET A 129 6.14 -4.98 -15.45
CA MET A 129 5.86 -4.70 -16.86
C MET A 129 6.01 -5.95 -17.75
N VAL A 130 7.06 -6.75 -17.56
CA VAL A 130 7.29 -8.00 -18.29
C VAL A 130 6.15 -9.00 -18.03
N HIS A 131 5.76 -9.19 -16.78
CA HIS A 131 4.68 -10.12 -16.41
C HIS A 131 3.31 -9.67 -16.93
N ILE A 132 3.03 -8.35 -16.93
CA ILE A 132 1.81 -7.78 -17.50
C ILE A 132 1.79 -8.02 -19.02
N LYS A 133 2.90 -7.75 -19.73
CA LYS A 133 2.97 -7.89 -21.20
C LYS A 133 2.90 -9.35 -21.66
N ARG A 134 3.46 -10.29 -20.88
CA ARG A 134 3.36 -11.74 -21.15
C ARG A 134 1.96 -12.32 -20.88
N GLN A 135 1.08 -11.62 -20.17
CA GLN A 135 -0.26 -12.11 -19.84
C GLN A 135 -1.19 -12.08 -21.06
N LYS A 136 -1.60 -13.26 -21.54
CA LYS A 136 -2.46 -13.40 -22.73
C LYS A 136 -3.92 -13.05 -22.49
N GLN A 137 -4.40 -13.18 -21.25
CA GLN A 137 -5.77 -12.87 -20.83
C GLN A 137 -5.75 -11.74 -19.80
N GLY A 138 -5.03 -10.66 -20.12
CA GLY A 138 -4.83 -9.52 -19.23
C GLY A 138 -6.01 -8.56 -19.28
N LEU A 139 -6.45 -8.10 -18.12
CA LEU A 139 -7.44 -7.00 -18.01
C LEU A 139 -6.77 -5.62 -18.09
N ASN A 140 -5.45 -5.56 -17.87
CA ASN A 140 -4.69 -4.31 -17.87
C ASN A 140 -4.61 -3.73 -19.28
N LYS A 141 -4.89 -2.44 -19.41
CA LYS A 141 -4.64 -1.70 -20.64
C LYS A 141 -3.11 -1.55 -20.83
N GLN A 142 -2.56 -2.20 -21.85
CA GLN A 142 -1.10 -2.38 -22.00
C GLN A 142 -0.36 -1.21 -22.68
N ASN A 143 -1.01 -0.06 -22.88
CA ASN A 143 -0.43 1.12 -23.52
C ASN A 143 0.93 1.53 -22.91
N GLU A 144 1.08 1.38 -21.59
CA GLU A 144 2.31 1.75 -20.87
C GLU A 144 3.46 0.74 -21.05
N THR A 145 3.18 -0.45 -21.57
CA THR A 145 4.17 -1.52 -21.82
C THR A 145 4.63 -1.61 -23.28
N GLU A 146 4.07 -0.76 -24.17
CA GLU A 146 4.43 -0.73 -25.59
C GLU A 146 5.91 -0.40 -25.79
N SER A 147 6.45 0.53 -24.99
CA SER A 147 7.86 0.93 -25.02
C SER A 147 8.83 -0.11 -24.47
N LEU A 148 8.35 -1.24 -23.92
CA LEU A 148 9.22 -2.31 -23.42
C LEU A 148 9.80 -3.11 -24.60
N PRO A 149 11.14 -3.17 -24.76
CA PRO A 149 11.76 -3.89 -25.88
C PRO A 149 11.46 -5.39 -25.86
N GLU A 150 11.28 -5.98 -27.04
CA GLU A 150 10.94 -7.40 -27.19
C GLU A 150 12.01 -8.33 -26.61
N SER A 151 13.26 -7.89 -26.49
CA SER A 151 14.35 -8.67 -25.90
C SER A 151 14.15 -9.00 -24.41
N TYR A 152 13.19 -8.34 -23.73
CA TYR A 152 12.82 -8.61 -22.35
C TYR A 152 11.64 -9.61 -22.21
N LEU A 153 11.00 -10.00 -23.32
CA LEU A 153 9.84 -10.89 -23.36
C LEU A 153 10.21 -12.32 -23.74
#